data_AF-A0A8S3ZA73-F1
#
_entry.id   AF-A0A8S3ZA73-F1
#
_cell.length_a   1.000
_cell.length_b   1.000
_cell.length_c   1.000
_cell.angle_alpha   90.00
_cell.angle_beta   90.00
_cell.angle_gamma   90.00
#
_symmetry.space_group_name_H-M   'P 1'
#
loop_
_entity.id
_entity.type
_entity.pdbx_description
1 polymer ?
#
loop_
_entity_poly.entity_id
_entity_poly.type
_entity_poly.pdbx_seq_one_letter_code
_entity_poly.pdbx_strand_id
1 'polypeptide(L)'
;VFNIYMAGRHLCSRRYREFDTLHANLKREFPDFNFPRLPGKKLFTLSEQQLDQRRRGLELYLEKVCAVRVIGESETMQEFLAAGDLDEADGSSEVELKILLPDKNLCIVSVCRSDNADAVFKAVVSKLHLEDVADYFYLFETVEYNFERKLLPQELPHNIYIQNYSTATATCILLKKWLFTISREMMLTSNAAALKYLFWQAVDDVNKGIVKTGDKLYELKALREAENALEYLKTVRYLEGFSEVVFPHCACDSRRDGHVVAIIGIEAFKLQACKEDGTPEAQVIEFNWKDVKSYQVDEEGMSFNFEYNRQGKKPRLVKIFTPYFNFMNDCFDRIYDEQQWET
;
A
#
# COMPACT_ATOMS: atom_id res chain seq x y z
N VAL A 1 25.31 19.30 7.93
CA VAL A 1 24.22 18.67 7.15
C VAL A 1 22.91 19.09 7.79
N PHE A 2 21.81 19.18 7.04
CA PHE A 2 20.47 19.48 7.57
C PHE A 2 19.62 18.22 7.48
N ASN A 3 19.13 17.74 8.62
CA ASN A 3 18.16 16.67 8.71
C ASN A 3 16.77 17.30 8.56
N ILE A 4 16.08 16.97 7.48
CA ILE A 4 14.78 17.54 7.13
C ILE A 4 13.70 16.57 7.58
N TYR A 5 12.71 17.10 8.29
CA TYR A 5 11.52 16.37 8.67
C TYR A 5 10.27 17.02 8.08
N MET A 6 9.36 16.20 7.56
CA MET A 6 8.04 16.64 7.09
C MET A 6 6.96 15.74 7.69
N ALA A 7 5.92 16.34 8.26
CA ALA A 7 4.86 15.61 8.98
C ALA A 7 5.38 14.60 10.04
N GLY A 8 6.52 14.91 10.69
CA GLY A 8 7.15 14.03 11.67
C GLY A 8 7.81 12.78 11.08
N ARG A 9 8.14 12.80 9.78
CA ARG A 9 8.91 11.78 9.05
C ARG A 9 10.26 12.39 8.65
N HIS A 10 11.37 11.66 8.85
CA HIS A 10 12.65 12.06 8.26
C HIS A 10 12.55 11.92 6.74
N LEU A 11 12.90 12.98 6.02
CA LEU A 11 12.72 13.07 4.58
C LEU A 11 14.05 12.93 3.84
N CYS A 12 15.08 13.67 4.27
CA CYS A 12 16.44 13.55 3.73
C CYS A 12 17.46 14.24 4.66
N SER A 13 18.73 13.87 4.53
CA SER A 13 19.86 14.54 5.18
C SER A 13 20.77 15.16 4.11
N ARG A 14 20.84 16.49 4.03
CA ARG A 14 21.53 17.16 2.89
C ARG A 14 22.33 18.38 3.32
N ARG A 15 23.45 18.68 2.65
CA ARG A 15 24.16 19.96 2.80
C ARG A 15 23.35 21.06 2.11
N TYR A 16 23.40 22.28 2.64
CA TYR A 16 22.67 23.43 2.06
C TYR A 16 22.94 23.62 0.56
N ARG A 17 24.17 23.38 0.10
CA ARG A 17 24.54 23.50 -1.32
C ARG A 17 23.71 22.58 -2.22
N GLU A 18 23.32 21.40 -1.73
CA GLU A 18 22.51 20.45 -2.48
C GLU A 18 21.08 20.97 -2.67
N PHE A 19 20.50 21.64 -1.67
CA PHE A 19 19.21 22.34 -1.82
C PHE A 19 19.28 23.49 -2.83
N ASP A 20 20.41 24.20 -2.86
CA ASP A 20 20.64 25.30 -3.80
C ASP A 20 20.73 24.77 -5.25
N THR A 21 21.41 23.63 -5.45
CA THR A 21 21.45 22.91 -6.72
C THR A 21 20.06 22.41 -7.13
N LEU A 22 19.33 21.78 -6.20
CA LEU A 22 17.94 21.35 -6.42
C LEU A 22 17.08 22.51 -6.88
N HIS A 23 17.08 23.63 -6.15
CA HIS A 23 16.28 24.81 -6.47
C HIS A 23 16.60 25.35 -7.88
N ALA A 24 17.88 25.38 -8.27
CA ALA A 24 18.29 25.81 -9.60
C ALA A 24 17.83 24.85 -10.70
N ASN A 25 17.89 23.53 -10.46
CA ASN A 25 17.43 22.53 -11.42
C ASN A 25 15.91 22.56 -11.59
N LEU A 26 15.16 22.60 -10.49
CA LEU A 26 13.70 22.70 -10.53
C LEU A 26 13.22 23.98 -11.22
N LYS A 27 13.90 25.11 -11.04
CA LYS A 27 13.60 26.36 -11.77
C LYS A 27 13.82 26.26 -13.28
N ARG A 28 14.78 25.43 -13.70
CA ARG A 28 15.04 25.18 -15.12
C ARG A 28 13.99 24.24 -15.71
N GLU A 29 13.58 23.25 -14.95
CA GLU A 29 12.59 22.24 -15.33
C GLU A 29 11.16 22.83 -15.36
N PHE A 30 10.83 23.70 -14.41
CA PHE A 30 9.50 24.30 -14.24
C PHE A 30 9.55 25.84 -14.26
N PRO A 31 9.86 26.48 -15.40
CA PRO A 31 10.10 27.93 -15.47
C PRO A 31 8.85 28.77 -15.13
N ASP A 32 7.66 28.24 -15.38
CA ASP A 32 6.38 28.93 -15.13
C ASP A 32 5.93 28.84 -13.65
N PHE A 33 6.60 28.00 -12.84
CA PHE A 33 6.26 27.88 -11.42
C PHE A 33 6.96 28.96 -10.59
N ASN A 34 6.19 29.71 -9.83
CA ASN A 34 6.73 30.72 -8.92
C ASN A 34 7.24 30.08 -7.62
N PHE A 35 8.48 29.60 -7.64
CA PHE A 35 9.08 28.92 -6.50
C PHE A 35 9.13 29.79 -5.22
N PRO A 36 8.86 29.21 -4.04
CA PRO A 36 9.10 29.88 -2.77
C PRO A 36 10.58 30.25 -2.61
N ARG A 37 10.85 31.29 -1.81
CA ARG A 37 12.22 31.74 -1.56
C ARG A 37 12.99 30.68 -0.77
N LEU A 38 14.10 30.20 -1.32
CA LEU A 38 15.03 29.34 -0.60
C LEU A 38 15.74 30.15 0.50
N PRO A 39 15.95 29.59 1.72
CA PRO A 39 16.66 30.28 2.80
C PRO A 39 18.07 30.70 2.39
N GLY A 40 18.38 32.00 2.35
CA GLY A 40 19.63 32.48 1.75
C GLY A 40 20.95 31.98 2.38
N LYS A 41 22.00 31.93 1.56
CA LYS A 41 23.40 31.72 1.99
C LYS A 41 23.85 32.87 2.89
N LYS A 42 24.59 32.56 3.95
CA LYS A 42 25.29 33.56 4.78
C LYS A 42 26.79 33.35 4.62
N LEU A 43 27.54 34.45 4.64
CA LEU A 43 29.01 34.46 4.45
C LEU A 43 29.80 34.14 5.73
N PHE A 44 29.11 33.97 6.87
CA PHE A 44 29.70 33.70 8.17
C PHE A 44 29.22 32.35 8.73
N THR A 45 29.98 31.80 9.68
CA THR A 45 29.56 30.64 10.46
C THR A 45 28.24 30.94 11.16
N LEU A 46 27.32 29.97 11.12
CA LEU A 46 25.98 30.11 11.68
C LEU A 46 25.99 29.72 13.15
N SER A 47 25.28 30.46 13.98
CA SER A 47 24.95 29.99 15.32
C SER A 47 23.96 28.82 15.25
N GLU A 48 23.85 28.04 16.33
CA GLU A 48 22.89 26.92 16.42
C GLU A 48 21.45 27.36 16.14
N GLN A 49 21.05 28.52 16.68
CA GLN A 49 19.73 29.10 16.42
C GLN A 49 19.51 29.40 14.93
N GLN A 50 20.54 29.87 14.22
CA GLN A 50 20.46 30.16 12.80
C GLN A 50 20.46 28.89 11.94
N LEU A 51 21.14 27.83 12.40
CA LEU A 51 21.09 26.50 11.79
C LEU A 51 19.69 25.92 11.91
N ASP A 52 19.07 25.95 13.09
CA ASP A 52 17.69 25.48 13.28
C ASP A 52 16.69 26.30 12.47
N GLN A 53 16.82 27.64 12.45
CA GLN A 53 15.97 28.49 11.63
C GLN A 53 16.10 28.17 10.13
N ARG A 54 17.33 27.89 9.66
CA ARG A 54 17.55 27.47 8.27
C ARG A 54 16.96 26.08 8.01
N ARG A 55 17.11 25.11 8.93
CA ARG A 55 16.49 23.77 8.83
C ARG A 55 14.99 23.90 8.63
N ARG A 56 14.29 24.63 9.50
CA ARG A 56 12.84 24.87 9.38
C ARG A 56 12.46 25.59 8.08
N GLY A 57 13.29 26.54 7.64
CA GLY A 57 13.09 27.22 6.36
C GLY A 57 13.23 26.29 5.15
N LEU A 58 14.13 25.32 5.21
CA LEU A 58 14.30 24.29 4.18
C LEU A 58 13.13 23.29 4.19
N GLU A 59 12.65 22.91 5.37
CA GLU A 59 11.43 22.10 5.53
C GLU A 59 10.21 22.78 4.90
N LEU A 60 9.97 24.04 5.23
CA LEU A 60 8.88 24.84 4.65
C LEU A 60 9.04 25.06 3.13
N TYR A 61 10.27 25.18 2.64
CA TYR A 61 10.54 25.27 1.21
C TYR A 61 10.13 23.98 0.50
N LEU A 62 10.59 22.83 0.99
CA LEU A 62 10.23 21.53 0.43
C LEU A 62 8.73 21.31 0.51
N GLU A 63 8.09 21.55 1.66
CA GLU A 63 6.64 21.38 1.84
C GLU A 63 5.84 22.10 0.74
N LYS A 64 6.19 23.35 0.44
CA LYS A 64 5.51 24.14 -0.59
C LYS A 64 5.79 23.68 -2.01
N VAL A 65 7.02 23.27 -2.31
CA VAL A 65 7.39 22.81 -3.65
C VAL A 65 6.75 21.45 -3.94
N CYS A 66 6.79 20.58 -2.95
CA CYS A 66 6.27 19.22 -3.00
C CYS A 66 4.74 19.14 -2.95
N ALA A 67 4.07 20.19 -2.45
CA ALA A 67 2.61 20.33 -2.54
C ALA A 67 2.12 20.43 -4.00
N VAL A 68 2.99 20.77 -4.95
CA VAL A 68 2.67 20.75 -6.38
C VAL A 68 3.06 19.41 -6.95
N ARG A 69 2.06 18.54 -7.17
CA ARG A 69 2.22 17.13 -7.55
C ARG A 69 3.28 16.90 -8.64
N VAL A 70 3.17 17.58 -9.78
CA VAL A 70 4.12 17.40 -10.91
C VAL A 70 5.58 17.71 -10.55
N ILE A 71 5.82 18.61 -9.60
CA ILE A 71 7.17 18.95 -9.14
C ILE A 71 7.61 17.99 -8.02
N GLY A 72 6.70 17.65 -7.11
CA GLY A 72 6.95 16.69 -6.05
C GLY A 72 7.29 15.29 -6.59
N GLU A 73 6.67 14.88 -7.69
CA GLU A 73 6.88 13.59 -8.36
C GLU A 73 7.97 13.64 -9.45
N SER A 74 8.62 14.78 -9.69
CA SER A 74 9.65 14.89 -10.73
C SER A 74 10.91 14.09 -10.39
N GLU A 75 11.58 13.54 -11.40
CA GLU A 75 12.82 12.76 -11.25
C GLU A 75 13.86 13.53 -10.43
N THR A 76 14.06 14.82 -10.75
CA THR A 76 14.96 15.72 -10.02
C THR A 76 14.66 15.78 -8.52
N MET A 77 13.38 15.86 -8.13
CA MET A 77 12.97 15.89 -6.73
C MET A 77 13.18 14.52 -6.08
N GLN A 78 12.72 13.45 -6.74
CA GLN A 78 12.80 12.09 -6.22
C GLN A 78 14.25 11.65 -6.01
N GLU A 79 15.15 11.94 -6.94
CA GLU A 79 16.59 11.72 -6.77
C GLU A 79 17.16 12.52 -5.60
N PHE A 80 16.77 13.79 -5.43
CA PHE A 80 17.25 14.59 -4.32
C PHE A 80 16.83 14.02 -2.95
N LEU A 81 15.60 13.54 -2.85
CA LEU A 81 15.07 12.91 -1.64
C LEU A 81 15.71 11.54 -1.39
N ALA A 82 15.91 10.74 -2.44
CA ALA A 82 16.45 9.39 -2.34
C ALA A 82 17.98 9.35 -2.13
N ALA A 83 18.75 10.21 -2.80
CA ALA A 83 20.21 10.14 -2.80
C ALA A 83 20.87 10.83 -1.59
N GLY A 84 20.10 11.20 -0.55
CA GLY A 84 20.53 11.92 0.66
C GLY A 84 21.77 11.34 1.33
N ASP A 85 21.99 10.05 1.12
CA ASP A 85 22.68 9.21 2.06
C ASP A 85 23.79 8.37 1.43
N LEU A 86 24.10 8.60 0.14
CA LEU A 86 25.18 7.88 -0.56
C LEU A 86 26.59 8.34 -0.13
N ASP A 87 26.70 9.44 0.62
CA ASP A 87 27.98 10.07 1.01
C ASP A 87 28.33 9.90 2.52
N GLU A 88 27.69 8.99 3.25
CA GLU A 88 28.03 8.73 4.66
C GLU A 88 29.05 7.58 4.79
N ALA A 89 30.32 7.94 4.70
CA ALA A 89 31.45 7.11 5.15
C ALA A 89 31.53 6.96 6.69
N ASP A 90 30.47 7.33 7.43
CA ASP A 90 30.47 7.36 8.91
C ASP A 90 29.07 7.04 9.49
N GLY A 91 28.64 5.78 9.31
CA GLY A 91 27.90 5.04 10.35
C GLY A 91 26.54 5.51 10.85
N SER A 92 25.50 5.56 10.01
CA SER A 92 24.34 4.63 10.11
C SER A 92 23.32 4.90 9.01
N SER A 93 23.18 3.98 8.06
CA SER A 93 22.05 3.97 7.10
C SER A 93 20.71 3.59 7.77
N GLU A 94 20.64 3.63 9.10
CA GLU A 94 19.52 3.17 9.90
C GLU A 94 18.47 4.28 10.06
N VAL A 95 17.20 3.92 9.90
CA VAL A 95 16.05 4.83 9.97
C VAL A 95 14.93 4.17 10.73
N GLU A 96 14.11 5.01 11.38
CA GLU A 96 12.85 4.56 11.97
C GLU A 96 11.73 4.56 10.94
N LEU A 97 11.25 3.38 10.59
CA LEU A 97 10.09 3.20 9.72
C LEU A 97 8.84 2.93 10.55
N LYS A 98 7.78 3.69 10.27
CA LYS A 98 6.47 3.54 10.93
C LYS A 98 5.59 2.61 10.09
N ILE A 99 5.05 1.56 10.70
CA ILE A 99 4.14 0.59 10.09
C ILE A 99 2.78 0.69 10.78
N LEU A 100 1.73 0.92 10.00
CA LEU A 100 0.36 0.97 10.51
C LEU A 100 -0.17 -0.44 10.73
N LEU A 101 -0.55 -0.73 11.97
CA LEU A 101 -1.12 -2.02 12.35
C LEU A 101 -2.65 -2.01 12.14
N PRO A 102 -3.29 -3.18 12.02
CA PRO A 102 -4.74 -3.27 11.84
C PRO A 102 -5.56 -2.58 12.94
N ASP A 103 -5.05 -2.61 14.18
CA ASP A 103 -5.65 -1.93 15.34
C ASP A 103 -5.40 -0.41 15.40
N LYS A 104 -4.85 0.16 14.31
CA LYS A 104 -4.50 1.58 14.11
C LYS A 104 -3.31 2.07 14.95
N ASN A 105 -2.65 1.21 15.70
CA ASN A 105 -1.38 1.56 16.34
C ASN A 105 -0.22 1.58 15.33
N LEU A 106 0.89 2.24 15.70
CA LEU A 106 2.10 2.28 14.90
C LEU A 106 3.15 1.35 15.49
N CYS A 107 3.63 0.40 14.70
CA CYS A 107 4.86 -0.33 14.98
C CYS A 107 6.03 0.44 14.35
N ILE A 108 6.98 0.88 15.17
CA ILE A 108 8.17 1.59 14.70
C ILE A 108 9.33 0.60 14.66
N VAL A 109 9.93 0.34 13.51
CA VAL A 109 11.10 -0.54 13.38
C VAL A 109 12.32 0.26 12.96
N SER A 110 13.48 -0.13 13.47
CA SER A 110 14.77 0.45 13.09
C SER A 110 15.38 -0.45 12.02
N VAL A 111 15.56 0.09 10.81
CA VAL A 111 15.94 -0.67 9.60
C VAL A 111 16.92 0.12 8.76
N CYS A 112 17.71 -0.53 7.90
CA CYS A 112 18.52 0.18 6.93
C CYS A 112 17.65 0.73 5.81
N ARG A 113 17.99 1.91 5.25
CA ARG A 113 17.26 2.51 4.11
C ARG A 113 17.22 1.62 2.87
N SER A 114 18.23 0.77 2.72
CA SER A 114 18.35 -0.23 1.65
C SER A 114 17.66 -1.56 1.97
N ASP A 115 17.07 -1.72 3.15
CA ASP A 115 16.34 -2.94 3.48
C ASP A 115 15.10 -3.05 2.59
N ASN A 116 14.94 -4.23 2.02
CA ASN A 116 13.78 -4.56 1.20
C ASN A 116 12.57 -4.94 2.07
N ALA A 117 11.41 -5.11 1.44
CA ALA A 117 10.15 -5.42 2.12
C ALA A 117 10.26 -6.67 3.01
N ASP A 118 10.97 -7.71 2.57
CA ASP A 118 11.20 -8.91 3.37
C ASP A 118 12.01 -8.65 4.64
N ALA A 119 13.08 -7.86 4.56
CA ALA A 119 13.90 -7.51 5.71
C ALA A 119 13.13 -6.65 6.72
N VAL A 120 12.38 -5.65 6.22
CA VAL A 120 11.50 -4.83 7.05
C VAL A 120 10.40 -5.68 7.68
N PHE A 121 9.78 -6.58 6.92
CA PHE A 121 8.73 -7.47 7.43
C PHE A 121 9.26 -8.37 8.55
N LYS A 122 10.46 -8.95 8.40
CA LYS A 122 11.13 -9.73 9.46
C LYS A 122 11.35 -8.91 10.73
N ALA A 123 11.76 -7.65 10.60
CA ALA A 123 11.91 -6.75 11.75
C ALA A 123 10.56 -6.48 12.45
N VAL A 124 9.48 -6.31 11.68
CA VAL A 124 8.12 -6.16 12.21
C VAL A 124 7.65 -7.42 12.93
N VAL A 125 7.82 -8.59 12.31
CA VAL A 125 7.46 -9.90 12.90
C VAL A 125 8.17 -10.11 14.22
N SER A 126 9.48 -9.89 14.28
CA SER A 126 10.27 -10.03 15.50
C SER A 126 9.83 -9.05 16.59
N LYS A 127 9.52 -7.79 16.22
CA LYS A 127 9.07 -6.77 17.17
C LYS A 127 7.67 -7.04 17.73
N LEU A 128 6.80 -7.71 16.96
CA LEU A 128 5.42 -8.01 17.33
C LEU A 128 5.22 -9.43 17.87
N HIS A 129 6.28 -10.27 17.88
CA HIS A 129 6.23 -11.68 18.26
C HIS A 129 5.20 -12.48 17.45
N LEU A 130 5.28 -12.37 16.11
CA LEU A 130 4.39 -13.03 15.15
C LEU A 130 5.05 -14.20 14.41
N GLU A 131 6.17 -14.74 14.91
CA GLU A 131 6.99 -15.72 14.19
C GLU A 131 6.22 -16.99 13.81
N ASP A 132 5.25 -17.39 14.63
CA ASP A 132 4.38 -18.57 14.43
C ASP A 132 3.28 -18.37 13.39
N VAL A 133 2.96 -17.11 13.05
CA VAL A 133 1.88 -16.73 12.14
C VAL A 133 2.34 -15.86 10.97
N ALA A 134 3.66 -15.67 10.81
CA ALA A 134 4.24 -14.74 9.86
C ALA A 134 3.80 -15.01 8.40
N ASP A 135 3.63 -16.28 8.02
CA ASP A 135 3.25 -16.69 6.65
C ASP A 135 1.84 -16.23 6.23
N TYR A 136 1.05 -15.67 7.16
CA TYR A 136 -0.31 -15.21 6.95
C TYR A 136 -0.46 -13.68 7.05
N PHE A 137 0.65 -12.96 7.17
CA PHE A 137 0.70 -11.51 7.16
C PHE A 137 1.78 -11.03 6.18
N TYR A 138 1.65 -9.80 5.70
CA TYR A 138 2.72 -9.16 4.97
C TYR A 138 2.61 -7.63 5.03
N LEU A 139 3.59 -6.95 4.43
CA LEU A 139 3.58 -5.50 4.26
C LEU A 139 2.79 -5.07 3.02
N PHE A 140 2.00 -4.02 3.20
CA PHE A 140 1.19 -3.39 2.17
C PHE A 140 1.51 -1.90 2.12
N GLU A 141 1.17 -1.24 1.01
CA GLU A 141 1.11 0.22 0.93
C GLU A 141 -0.32 0.70 0.65
N THR A 142 -0.70 1.82 1.25
CA THR A 142 -1.87 2.60 0.82
C THR A 142 -1.45 3.49 -0.34
N VAL A 143 -2.12 3.34 -1.49
CA VAL A 143 -1.95 4.15 -2.69
C VAL A 143 -3.14 5.10 -2.88
N GLU A 144 -3.27 5.68 -4.07
CA GLU A 144 -4.39 6.55 -4.41
C GLU A 144 -5.76 5.90 -4.12
N TYR A 145 -6.74 6.75 -3.81
CA TYR A 145 -8.13 6.35 -3.51
C TYR A 145 -8.28 5.36 -2.33
N ASN A 146 -7.30 5.33 -1.42
CA ASN A 146 -7.25 4.40 -0.27
C ASN A 146 -7.22 2.92 -0.68
N PHE A 147 -6.79 2.60 -1.90
CA PHE A 147 -6.52 1.23 -2.27
C PHE A 147 -5.24 0.76 -1.58
N GLU A 148 -5.19 -0.52 -1.18
CA GLU A 148 -4.06 -1.09 -0.46
C GLU A 148 -3.52 -2.28 -1.25
N ARG A 149 -2.27 -2.20 -1.70
CA ARG A 149 -1.60 -3.28 -2.42
C ARG A 149 -0.51 -3.93 -1.59
N LYS A 150 -0.27 -5.22 -1.81
CA LYS A 150 0.86 -5.93 -1.21
C LYS A 150 2.17 -5.39 -1.81
N LEU A 151 3.20 -5.27 -0.97
CA LEU A 151 4.55 -4.99 -1.45
C LEU A 151 5.18 -6.24 -2.08
N LEU A 152 6.00 -6.06 -3.10
CA LEU A 152 6.88 -7.09 -3.60
C LEU A 152 8.09 -7.25 -2.66
N PRO A 153 8.61 -8.47 -2.47
CA PRO A 153 9.72 -8.73 -1.54
C PRO A 153 10.96 -7.85 -1.73
N GLN A 154 11.25 -7.46 -2.97
CA GLN A 154 12.39 -6.65 -3.37
C GLN A 154 12.14 -5.13 -3.31
N GLU A 155 10.90 -4.67 -3.13
CA GLU A 155 10.63 -3.24 -3.00
C GLU A 155 11.30 -2.69 -1.73
N LEU A 156 11.63 -1.40 -1.74
CA LEU A 156 12.30 -0.70 -0.64
C LEU A 156 11.28 0.14 0.14
N PRO A 157 10.77 -0.31 1.31
CA PRO A 157 9.71 0.40 2.03
C PRO A 157 10.09 1.82 2.44
N HIS A 158 11.37 2.08 2.69
CA HIS A 158 11.85 3.44 2.95
C HIS A 158 11.62 4.38 1.75
N ASN A 159 11.90 3.93 0.53
CA ASN A 159 11.68 4.72 -0.68
C ASN A 159 10.19 5.04 -0.89
N ILE A 160 9.33 4.04 -0.67
CA ILE A 160 7.87 4.21 -0.73
C ILE A 160 7.40 5.22 0.33
N TYR A 161 7.96 5.11 1.55
CA TYR A 161 7.61 5.97 2.67
C TYR A 161 7.98 7.44 2.45
N ILE A 162 9.15 7.70 1.84
CA ILE A 162 9.58 9.06 1.48
C ILE A 162 8.87 9.58 0.24
N GLN A 163 8.42 8.73 -0.69
CA GLN A 163 7.65 9.14 -1.87
C GLN A 163 6.23 9.59 -1.50
N ASN A 164 5.67 9.00 -0.45
CA ASN A 164 4.32 9.30 0.04
C ASN A 164 4.30 10.32 1.20
N TYR A 165 5.33 11.15 1.35
CA TYR A 165 5.43 12.20 2.38
C TYR A 165 4.35 13.28 2.34
N SER A 166 3.70 13.50 1.19
CA SER A 166 2.57 14.43 1.04
C SER A 166 1.24 13.86 1.55
N THR A 167 1.19 12.57 1.93
CA THR A 167 -0.01 11.94 2.47
C THR A 167 -0.32 12.45 3.88
N ALA A 168 -1.61 12.64 4.19
CA ALA A 168 -2.06 13.14 5.50
C ALA A 168 -1.90 12.12 6.65
N THR A 169 -1.63 10.84 6.35
CA THR A 169 -1.48 9.79 7.34
C THR A 169 -0.08 9.81 7.98
N ALA A 170 0.13 9.10 9.09
CA ALA A 170 1.46 9.02 9.72
C ALA A 170 2.43 8.11 8.95
N THR A 171 1.90 7.16 8.19
CA THR A 171 2.62 6.25 7.29
C THR A 171 1.70 5.79 6.16
N CYS A 172 2.30 5.33 5.06
CA CYS A 172 1.61 4.63 3.98
C CYS A 172 1.84 3.12 4.02
N ILE A 173 2.75 2.62 4.87
CA ILE A 173 3.07 1.19 4.98
C ILE A 173 2.22 0.55 6.07
N LEU A 174 1.61 -0.59 5.78
CA LEU A 174 0.72 -1.31 6.68
C LEU A 174 1.16 -2.76 6.88
N LEU A 175 0.84 -3.32 8.03
CA LEU A 175 0.78 -4.77 8.23
C LEU A 175 -0.65 -5.22 7.96
N LYS A 176 -0.84 -6.20 7.08
CA LYS A 176 -2.17 -6.80 6.85
C LYS A 176 -2.11 -8.31 6.76
N LYS A 177 -3.26 -8.94 7.03
CA LYS A 177 -3.50 -10.35 6.72
C LYS A 177 -3.27 -10.60 5.22
N TRP A 178 -2.41 -11.56 4.91
CA TRP A 178 -2.19 -12.13 3.58
C TRP A 178 -2.65 -13.59 3.58
N LEU A 179 -3.96 -13.77 3.64
CA LEU A 179 -4.61 -15.08 3.75
C LEU A 179 -6.06 -14.96 3.29
N PHE A 180 -6.48 -15.85 2.40
CA PHE A 180 -7.84 -15.89 1.85
C PHE A 180 -8.70 -16.95 2.54
N THR A 181 -8.14 -18.12 2.80
CA THR A 181 -8.82 -19.31 3.32
C THR A 181 -9.25 -19.16 4.78
N ILE A 182 -10.55 -19.32 5.01
CA ILE A 182 -11.19 -19.14 6.32
C ILE A 182 -10.74 -20.21 7.32
N SER A 183 -10.60 -21.47 6.89
CA SER A 183 -10.19 -22.58 7.75
C SER A 183 -8.82 -22.34 8.40
N ARG A 184 -7.88 -21.78 7.64
CA ARG A 184 -6.54 -21.37 8.10
C ARG A 184 -6.60 -20.16 9.01
N GLU A 185 -7.41 -19.16 8.65
CA GLU A 185 -7.59 -17.94 9.45
C GLU A 185 -8.15 -18.26 10.85
N MET A 186 -9.08 -19.23 10.94
CA MET A 186 -9.60 -19.71 12.22
C MET A 186 -8.52 -20.29 13.14
N MET A 187 -7.49 -20.96 12.60
CA MET A 187 -6.40 -21.52 13.42
C MET A 187 -5.52 -20.43 14.04
N LEU A 188 -5.41 -19.27 13.38
CA LEU A 188 -4.64 -18.12 13.88
C LEU A 188 -5.26 -17.47 15.11
N THR A 189 -6.55 -17.69 15.37
CA THR A 189 -7.26 -17.08 16.51
C THR A 189 -6.74 -17.52 17.88
N SER A 190 -5.93 -18.58 17.92
CA SER A 190 -5.21 -19.03 19.13
C SER A 190 -4.06 -18.09 19.54
N ASN A 191 -3.49 -17.35 18.58
CA ASN A 191 -2.51 -16.30 18.83
C ASN A 191 -3.24 -14.98 19.11
N ALA A 192 -3.01 -14.39 20.28
CA ALA A 192 -3.74 -13.20 20.73
C ALA A 192 -3.49 -11.97 19.84
N ALA A 193 -2.27 -11.79 19.34
CA ALA A 193 -1.95 -10.68 18.43
C ALA A 193 -2.61 -10.89 17.07
N ALA A 194 -2.55 -12.11 16.53
CA ALA A 194 -3.22 -12.45 15.28
C ALA A 194 -4.74 -12.26 15.40
N LEU A 195 -5.38 -12.77 16.46
CA LEU A 195 -6.82 -12.57 16.72
C LEU A 195 -7.19 -11.09 16.72
N LYS A 196 -6.41 -10.25 17.42
CA LYS A 196 -6.62 -8.81 17.47
C LYS A 196 -6.53 -8.18 16.08
N TYR A 197 -5.52 -8.56 15.30
CA TYR A 197 -5.29 -8.00 13.97
C TYR A 197 -6.36 -8.44 12.96
N LEU A 198 -6.77 -9.70 12.99
CA LEU A 198 -7.86 -10.24 12.17
C LEU A 198 -9.17 -9.52 12.47
N PHE A 199 -9.48 -9.33 13.75
CA PHE A 199 -10.67 -8.60 14.19
C PHE A 199 -10.68 -7.16 13.68
N TRP A 200 -9.62 -6.39 13.93
CA TRP A 200 -9.59 -4.98 13.52
C TRP A 200 -9.52 -4.80 12.00
N GLN A 201 -8.89 -5.73 11.28
CA GLN A 201 -8.94 -5.72 9.82
C GLN A 201 -10.38 -5.98 9.32
N ALA A 202 -11.08 -6.96 9.88
CA ALA A 202 -12.47 -7.23 9.50
C ALA A 202 -13.42 -6.07 9.85
N VAL A 203 -13.16 -5.35 10.96
CA VAL A 203 -13.87 -4.09 11.28
C VAL A 203 -13.62 -3.02 10.22
N ASP A 204 -12.37 -2.88 9.76
CA ASP A 204 -12.01 -1.93 8.70
C ASP A 204 -12.69 -2.28 7.37
N ASP A 205 -12.69 -3.54 6.98
CA ASP A 205 -13.32 -4.03 5.74
C ASP A 205 -14.84 -3.83 5.75
N VAL A 206 -15.50 -3.99 6.91
CA VAL A 206 -16.91 -3.64 7.12
C VAL A 206 -17.14 -2.13 7.00
N ASN A 207 -16.30 -1.30 7.63
CA ASN A 207 -16.44 0.16 7.57
C ASN A 207 -16.21 0.71 6.15
N LYS A 208 -15.31 0.10 5.38
CA LYS A 208 -15.07 0.40 3.96
C LYS A 208 -16.18 -0.10 3.05
N GLY A 209 -17.12 -0.90 3.55
CA GLY A 209 -18.21 -1.49 2.77
C GLY A 209 -17.76 -2.57 1.79
N ILE A 210 -16.56 -3.12 1.98
CA ILE A 210 -16.06 -4.30 1.26
C ILE A 210 -16.95 -5.49 1.65
N VAL A 211 -17.09 -5.71 2.96
CA VAL A 211 -18.00 -6.72 3.50
C VAL A 211 -19.43 -6.18 3.55
N LYS A 212 -20.35 -6.88 2.89
CA LYS A 212 -21.78 -6.51 2.87
C LYS A 212 -22.45 -7.03 4.14
N THR A 213 -22.82 -6.10 5.02
CA THR A 213 -23.35 -6.44 6.36
C THR A 213 -24.83 -6.76 6.38
N GLY A 214 -25.63 -6.25 5.42
CA GLY A 214 -27.07 -6.49 5.39
C GLY A 214 -27.76 -6.18 6.73
N ASP A 215 -28.52 -7.14 7.25
CA ASP A 215 -29.22 -7.06 8.53
C ASP A 215 -28.29 -7.25 9.76
N LYS A 216 -27.04 -7.68 9.56
CA LYS A 216 -26.06 -7.92 10.64
C LYS A 216 -25.34 -6.66 11.14
N LEU A 217 -25.54 -5.51 10.51
CA LEU A 217 -24.80 -4.28 10.85
C LEU A 217 -24.91 -3.89 12.34
N TYR A 218 -26.10 -3.97 12.94
CA TYR A 218 -26.29 -3.60 14.34
C TYR A 218 -25.64 -4.62 15.30
N GLU A 219 -25.73 -5.90 14.99
CA GLU A 219 -25.06 -6.98 15.73
C GLU A 219 -23.55 -6.77 15.73
N LEU A 220 -22.95 -6.53 14.56
CA LEU A 220 -21.52 -6.27 14.41
C LEU A 220 -21.06 -5.02 15.16
N LYS A 221 -21.86 -3.94 15.16
CA LYS A 221 -21.56 -2.74 15.95
C LYS A 221 -21.51 -3.04 17.46
N ALA A 222 -22.50 -3.77 17.98
CA ALA A 222 -22.52 -4.16 19.39
C ALA A 222 -21.35 -5.07 19.76
N LEU A 223 -21.00 -6.04 18.90
CA LEU A 223 -19.85 -6.92 19.09
C LEU A 223 -18.52 -6.15 19.07
N ARG A 224 -18.40 -5.16 18.19
CA ARG A 224 -17.24 -4.26 18.15
C ARG A 224 -17.11 -3.46 19.45
N GLU A 225 -18.19 -2.86 19.93
CA GLU A 225 -18.20 -2.06 21.17
C GLU A 225 -17.88 -2.90 22.41
N ALA A 226 -18.30 -4.16 22.42
CA ALA A 226 -17.96 -5.12 23.47
C ALA A 226 -16.56 -5.75 23.31
N GLU A 227 -15.81 -5.38 22.27
CA GLU A 227 -14.53 -6.00 21.86
C GLU A 227 -14.59 -7.54 21.79
N ASN A 228 -15.75 -8.09 21.42
CA ASN A 228 -15.96 -9.53 21.30
C ASN A 228 -15.45 -10.04 19.95
N ALA A 229 -14.12 -10.12 19.82
CA ALA A 229 -13.43 -10.44 18.59
C ALA A 229 -13.85 -11.80 17.98
N LEU A 230 -14.00 -12.84 18.81
CA LEU A 230 -14.32 -14.19 18.33
C LEU A 230 -15.73 -14.26 17.72
N GLU A 231 -16.74 -13.70 18.39
CA GLU A 231 -18.11 -13.71 17.86
C GLU A 231 -18.23 -12.75 16.67
N TYR A 232 -17.54 -11.61 16.68
CA TYR A 232 -17.46 -10.72 15.52
C TYR A 232 -16.92 -11.46 14.29
N LEU A 233 -15.75 -12.11 14.43
CA LEU A 233 -15.11 -12.87 13.35
C LEU A 233 -15.99 -14.01 12.87
N LYS A 234 -16.64 -14.74 13.79
CA LYS A 234 -17.59 -15.79 13.47
C LYS A 234 -18.75 -15.28 12.61
N THR A 235 -19.31 -14.10 12.90
CA THR A 235 -20.39 -13.52 12.10
C THR A 235 -19.90 -13.05 10.73
N VAL A 236 -18.78 -12.31 10.64
CA VAL A 236 -18.31 -11.74 9.36
C VAL A 236 -17.81 -12.76 8.36
N ARG A 237 -17.30 -13.92 8.80
CA ARG A 237 -16.81 -14.99 7.90
C ARG A 237 -17.86 -15.51 6.91
N TYR A 238 -19.15 -15.35 7.22
CA TYR A 238 -20.26 -15.79 6.37
C TYR A 238 -20.89 -14.67 5.55
N LEU A 239 -20.33 -13.46 5.59
CA LEU A 239 -20.83 -12.31 4.86
C LEU A 239 -20.13 -12.17 3.50
N GLU A 240 -20.90 -11.72 2.50
CA GLU A 240 -20.38 -11.43 1.17
C GLU A 240 -19.27 -10.37 1.24
N GLY A 241 -18.16 -10.59 0.54
CA GLY A 241 -17.00 -9.70 0.54
C GLY A 241 -15.96 -9.99 1.61
N PHE A 242 -16.23 -10.90 2.56
CA PHE A 242 -15.22 -11.28 3.54
C PHE A 242 -14.04 -11.99 2.87
N SER A 243 -12.81 -11.56 3.19
CA SER A 243 -11.59 -12.11 2.62
C SER A 243 -11.47 -11.93 1.10
N GLU A 244 -12.13 -10.91 0.54
CA GLU A 244 -11.99 -10.55 -0.88
C GLU A 244 -11.10 -9.30 -1.05
N VAL A 245 -10.30 -9.27 -2.12
CA VAL A 245 -9.58 -8.07 -2.56
C VAL A 245 -10.37 -7.42 -3.69
N VAL A 246 -10.82 -6.18 -3.46
CA VAL A 246 -11.57 -5.37 -4.44
C VAL A 246 -10.63 -4.35 -5.07
N PHE A 247 -10.35 -4.50 -6.37
CA PHE A 247 -9.44 -3.61 -7.10
C PHE A 247 -10.14 -2.34 -7.59
N PRO A 248 -9.40 -1.25 -7.83
CA PRO A 248 -9.95 -0.07 -8.49
C PRO A 248 -10.53 -0.41 -9.87
N HIS A 249 -11.58 0.31 -10.26
CA HIS A 249 -12.21 0.11 -11.56
C HIS A 249 -11.22 0.41 -12.69
N CYS A 250 -11.24 -0.41 -13.74
CA CYS A 250 -10.30 -0.31 -14.84
C CYS A 250 -10.90 -0.80 -16.16
N ALA A 251 -10.25 -0.45 -17.27
CA ALA A 251 -10.67 -0.92 -18.59
C ALA A 251 -10.44 -2.43 -18.72
N CYS A 252 -11.30 -3.10 -19.48
CA CYS A 252 -11.20 -4.54 -19.73
C CYS A 252 -11.73 -4.87 -21.13
N ASP A 253 -11.01 -5.71 -21.86
CA ASP A 253 -11.38 -6.11 -23.24
C ASP A 253 -12.65 -6.98 -23.31
N SER A 254 -13.14 -7.42 -22.16
CA SER A 254 -14.41 -8.14 -22.06
C SER A 254 -15.63 -7.23 -22.23
N ARG A 255 -15.45 -5.90 -22.08
CA ARG A 255 -16.47 -4.88 -22.27
C ARG A 255 -16.10 -3.96 -23.43
N ARG A 256 -17.13 -3.50 -24.16
CA ARG A 256 -16.97 -2.52 -25.24
C ARG A 256 -17.04 -1.09 -24.73
N ASP A 257 -17.90 -0.87 -23.74
CA ASP A 257 -18.15 0.42 -23.08
C ASP A 257 -18.09 0.23 -21.55
N GLY A 258 -17.55 1.21 -20.84
CA GLY A 258 -17.40 1.17 -19.38
C GLY A 258 -16.19 0.37 -18.89
N HIS A 259 -16.08 0.26 -17.56
CA HIS A 259 -14.99 -0.40 -16.84
C HIS A 259 -15.48 -1.68 -16.16
N VAL A 260 -14.55 -2.38 -15.51
CA VAL A 260 -14.82 -3.46 -14.56
C VAL A 260 -14.12 -3.18 -13.23
N VAL A 261 -14.71 -3.68 -12.14
CA VAL A 261 -14.09 -3.83 -10.83
C VAL A 261 -13.77 -5.32 -10.67
N ALA A 262 -12.48 -5.65 -10.56
CA ALA A 262 -12.03 -7.01 -10.32
C ALA A 262 -12.08 -7.31 -8.82
N ILE A 263 -12.64 -8.46 -8.46
CA ILE A 263 -12.79 -8.90 -7.07
C ILE A 263 -12.24 -10.32 -6.96
N ILE A 264 -11.22 -10.51 -6.14
CA ILE A 264 -10.53 -11.78 -5.98
C ILE A 264 -10.81 -12.33 -4.58
N GLY A 265 -11.42 -13.51 -4.49
CA GLY A 265 -11.68 -14.24 -3.24
C GLY A 265 -11.46 -15.74 -3.39
N ILE A 266 -11.41 -16.46 -2.26
CA ILE A 266 -11.12 -17.91 -2.25
C ILE A 266 -12.13 -18.74 -3.05
N GLU A 267 -13.41 -18.35 -3.01
CA GLU A 267 -14.50 -19.07 -3.68
C GLU A 267 -14.51 -18.84 -5.19
N ALA A 268 -14.28 -17.61 -5.62
CA ALA A 268 -14.35 -17.23 -7.03
C ALA A 268 -13.60 -15.93 -7.33
N PHE A 269 -13.27 -15.77 -8.62
CA PHE A 269 -12.88 -14.50 -9.20
C PHE A 269 -14.11 -13.82 -9.83
N LYS A 270 -14.31 -12.52 -9.62
CA LYS A 270 -15.46 -11.78 -10.17
C LYS A 270 -15.03 -10.53 -10.94
N LEU A 271 -15.78 -10.22 -11.99
CA LEU A 271 -15.73 -8.95 -12.72
C LEU A 271 -17.09 -8.25 -12.61
N GLN A 272 -17.15 -7.21 -11.78
CA GLN A 272 -18.31 -6.34 -11.64
C GLN A 272 -18.26 -5.24 -12.71
N ALA A 273 -19.26 -5.22 -13.60
CA ALA A 273 -19.40 -4.13 -14.57
C ALA A 273 -19.62 -2.80 -13.85
N CYS A 274 -18.99 -1.73 -14.34
CA CYS A 274 -19.20 -0.37 -13.86
C CYS A 274 -18.99 0.66 -14.98
N LYS A 275 -19.45 1.89 -14.77
CA LYS A 275 -19.15 3.01 -15.67
C LYS A 275 -17.67 3.41 -15.57
N GLU A 276 -17.21 4.27 -16.48
CA GLU A 276 -15.83 4.79 -16.47
C GLU A 276 -15.50 5.61 -15.21
N ASP A 277 -16.51 6.07 -14.46
CA ASP A 277 -16.35 6.73 -13.16
C ASP A 277 -16.38 5.76 -11.96
N GLY A 278 -16.46 4.46 -12.22
CA GLY A 278 -16.52 3.41 -11.20
C GLY A 278 -17.91 3.12 -10.64
N THR A 279 -18.96 3.81 -11.10
CA THR A 279 -20.34 3.54 -10.66
C THR A 279 -20.75 2.10 -11.03
N PRO A 280 -21.09 1.24 -10.05
CA PRO A 280 -21.44 -0.16 -10.32
C PRO A 280 -22.69 -0.32 -11.19
N GLU A 281 -22.69 -1.33 -12.05
CA GLU A 281 -23.83 -1.79 -12.83
C GLU A 281 -24.38 -3.12 -12.28
N ALA A 282 -25.54 -3.59 -12.74
CA ALA A 282 -26.12 -4.83 -12.21
C ALA A 282 -25.35 -6.11 -12.61
N GLN A 283 -24.53 -6.05 -13.66
CA GLN A 283 -23.86 -7.23 -14.21
C GLN A 283 -22.59 -7.57 -13.43
N VAL A 284 -22.56 -8.76 -12.83
CA VAL A 284 -21.37 -9.39 -12.26
C VAL A 284 -21.13 -10.70 -13.01
N ILE A 285 -19.91 -10.90 -13.49
CA ILE A 285 -19.48 -12.18 -14.06
C ILE A 285 -18.59 -12.87 -13.03
N GLU A 286 -18.97 -14.09 -12.64
CA GLU A 286 -18.22 -14.91 -11.70
C GLU A 286 -17.51 -16.05 -12.44
N PHE A 287 -16.25 -16.28 -12.08
CA PHE A 287 -15.37 -17.30 -12.62
C PHE A 287 -14.98 -18.24 -11.48
N ASN A 288 -15.33 -19.52 -11.63
CA ASN A 288 -14.82 -20.54 -10.72
C ASN A 288 -13.34 -20.79 -11.02
N TRP A 289 -12.53 -20.92 -9.98
CA TRP A 289 -11.09 -21.15 -10.11
C TRP A 289 -10.72 -22.37 -10.95
N LYS A 290 -11.55 -23.43 -10.95
CA LYS A 290 -11.35 -24.63 -11.79
C LYS A 290 -11.51 -24.37 -13.29
N ASP A 291 -12.23 -23.29 -13.65
CA ASP A 291 -12.46 -22.91 -15.03
C ASP A 291 -11.36 -21.99 -15.56
N VAL A 292 -10.58 -21.35 -14.67
CA VAL A 292 -9.40 -20.57 -15.04
C VAL A 292 -8.29 -21.53 -15.45
N LYS A 293 -7.83 -21.41 -16.69
CA LYS A 293 -6.89 -22.32 -17.34
C LYS A 293 -5.44 -21.83 -17.25
N SER A 294 -5.23 -20.54 -17.41
CA SER A 294 -3.91 -19.90 -17.26
C SER A 294 -4.07 -18.41 -16.99
N TYR A 295 -3.05 -17.80 -16.42
CA TYR A 295 -2.98 -16.36 -16.22
C TYR A 295 -1.52 -15.89 -16.34
N GLN A 296 -1.34 -14.63 -16.69
CA GLN A 296 -0.03 -13.99 -16.82
C GLN A 296 -0.16 -12.46 -16.77
N VAL A 297 0.94 -11.80 -16.43
CA VAL A 297 1.09 -10.36 -16.59
C VAL A 297 1.64 -10.02 -17.98
N ASP A 298 1.28 -8.84 -18.49
CA ASP A 298 1.86 -8.22 -19.67
C ASP A 298 2.31 -6.81 -19.26
N GLU A 299 3.61 -6.67 -19.01
CA GLU A 299 4.22 -5.43 -18.50
C GLU A 299 4.13 -4.29 -19.52
N GLU A 300 4.37 -4.58 -20.81
CA GLU A 300 4.28 -3.58 -21.89
C GLU A 300 2.84 -3.10 -22.07
N GLY A 301 1.87 -4.02 -21.99
CA GLY A 301 0.45 -3.71 -22.06
C GLY A 301 -0.17 -3.20 -20.75
N MET A 302 0.61 -3.17 -19.65
CA MET A 302 0.14 -2.89 -18.29
C MET A 302 -1.16 -3.64 -17.94
N SER A 303 -1.17 -4.95 -18.17
CA SER A 303 -2.39 -5.75 -18.03
C SER A 303 -2.19 -7.06 -17.31
N PHE A 304 -3.23 -7.47 -16.58
CA PHE A 304 -3.38 -8.82 -16.06
C PHE A 304 -4.29 -9.61 -17.02
N ASN A 305 -3.81 -10.75 -17.49
CA ASN A 305 -4.46 -11.54 -18.52
C ASN A 305 -4.78 -12.93 -17.98
N PHE A 306 -6.02 -13.38 -18.11
CA PHE A 306 -6.41 -14.74 -17.74
C PHE A 306 -7.23 -15.40 -18.85
N GLU A 307 -6.99 -16.70 -19.07
CA GLU A 307 -7.75 -17.54 -19.97
C GLU A 307 -8.64 -18.46 -19.15
N TYR A 308 -9.92 -18.56 -19.52
CA TYR A 308 -10.87 -19.45 -18.85
C TYR A 308 -11.67 -20.30 -19.83
N ASN A 309 -12.02 -21.51 -19.39
CA ASN A 309 -12.86 -22.45 -20.11
C ASN A 309 -14.31 -21.99 -20.14
N ARG A 310 -14.96 -22.20 -21.28
CA ARG A 310 -16.39 -21.93 -21.45
C ARG A 310 -17.07 -23.20 -21.91
N GLN A 311 -18.19 -23.55 -21.29
CA GLN A 311 -18.92 -24.76 -21.64
C GLN A 311 -19.26 -24.78 -23.14
N GLY A 312 -18.78 -25.81 -23.85
CA GLY A 312 -19.02 -25.99 -25.28
C GLY A 312 -18.37 -24.95 -26.21
N LYS A 313 -17.44 -24.12 -25.72
CA LYS A 313 -16.75 -23.09 -26.52
C LYS A 313 -15.23 -23.18 -26.33
N LYS A 314 -14.50 -22.59 -27.27
CA LYS A 314 -13.06 -22.38 -27.08
C LYS A 314 -12.81 -21.50 -25.84
N PRO A 315 -11.72 -21.76 -25.10
CA PRO A 315 -11.27 -20.89 -24.02
C PRO A 315 -11.23 -19.42 -24.45
N ARG A 316 -11.52 -18.53 -23.53
CA ARG A 316 -11.51 -17.08 -23.77
C ARG A 316 -10.40 -16.46 -22.94
N LEU A 317 -9.51 -15.74 -23.61
CA LEU A 317 -8.59 -14.80 -22.98
C LEU A 317 -9.34 -13.50 -22.66
N VAL A 318 -9.10 -12.96 -21.46
CA VAL A 318 -9.58 -11.66 -21.00
C VAL A 318 -8.38 -10.87 -20.51
N LYS A 319 -8.33 -9.60 -20.87
CA LYS A 319 -7.29 -8.64 -20.47
C LYS A 319 -7.89 -7.55 -19.58
N ILE A 320 -7.25 -7.31 -18.44
CA ILE A 320 -7.62 -6.28 -17.47
C ILE A 320 -6.48 -5.25 -17.42
N PHE A 321 -6.74 -4.03 -17.86
CA PHE A 321 -5.73 -2.99 -18.01
C PHE A 321 -5.65 -2.14 -16.75
N THR A 322 -4.73 -2.45 -15.85
CA THR A 322 -4.68 -1.88 -14.50
C THR A 322 -3.23 -1.69 -14.06
N PRO A 323 -2.85 -0.60 -13.38
CA PRO A 323 -1.49 -0.45 -12.85
C PRO A 323 -1.16 -1.49 -11.77
N TYR A 324 -2.15 -2.22 -11.26
CA TYR A 324 -2.00 -3.23 -10.21
C TYR A 324 -1.91 -4.66 -10.75
N PHE A 325 -1.50 -4.86 -12.01
CA PHE A 325 -1.48 -6.17 -12.66
C PHE A 325 -0.59 -7.19 -11.93
N ASN A 326 0.54 -6.75 -11.36
CA ASN A 326 1.41 -7.60 -10.55
C ASN A 326 0.73 -8.03 -9.24
N PHE A 327 -0.02 -7.12 -8.60
CA PHE A 327 -0.74 -7.46 -7.38
C PHE A 327 -1.92 -8.41 -7.66
N MET A 328 -2.60 -8.28 -8.80
CA MET A 328 -3.59 -9.27 -9.24
C MET A 328 -2.95 -10.65 -9.42
N ASN A 329 -1.75 -10.71 -10.02
CA ASN A 329 -1.00 -11.95 -10.17
C ASN A 329 -0.66 -12.58 -8.81
N ASP A 330 -0.10 -11.79 -7.88
CA ASP A 330 0.17 -12.24 -6.50
C ASP A 330 -1.08 -12.81 -5.82
N CYS A 331 -2.25 -12.18 -6.03
CA CYS A 331 -3.52 -12.70 -5.51
C CYS A 331 -3.90 -14.04 -6.15
N PHE A 332 -3.76 -14.21 -7.47
CA PHE A 332 -4.03 -15.48 -8.15
C PHE A 332 -3.08 -16.58 -7.64
N ASP A 333 -1.77 -16.31 -7.62
CA ASP A 333 -0.76 -17.25 -7.10
C ASP A 333 -1.11 -17.68 -5.67
N ARG A 334 -1.44 -16.71 -4.80
CA ARG A 334 -1.83 -17.01 -3.43
C ARG A 334 -3.09 -17.86 -3.34
N ILE A 335 -4.12 -17.58 -4.16
CA ILE A 335 -5.34 -18.39 -4.17
C ILE A 335 -5.04 -19.83 -4.57
N TYR A 336 -4.24 -20.04 -5.63
CA TYR A 336 -3.87 -21.38 -6.08
C TYR A 336 -3.01 -22.14 -5.07
N ASP A 337 -2.12 -21.45 -4.36
CA ASP A 337 -1.37 -22.03 -3.25
C ASP A 337 -2.31 -22.44 -2.11
N GLU A 338 -3.22 -21.56 -1.70
CA GLU A 338 -4.12 -21.79 -0.57
C GLU A 338 -5.16 -22.88 -0.86
N GLN A 339 -5.62 -23.03 -2.10
CA GLN A 339 -6.52 -24.13 -2.49
C GLN A 339 -5.86 -25.50 -2.34
N GLN A 340 -4.54 -25.60 -2.51
CA GLN A 340 -3.79 -26.83 -2.28
C GLN A 340 -3.67 -27.18 -0.79
N TRP A 341 -3.93 -26.24 0.11
CA TRP A 341 -3.88 -26.49 1.56
C TRP A 341 -5.15 -27.12 2.12
N GLU A 342 -6.24 -27.12 1.35
CA GLU A 342 -7.54 -27.70 1.71
C GLU A 342 -7.73 -29.12 1.15
N THR A 343 -6.90 -29.52 0.19
CA THR A 343 -6.73 -30.93 -0.26
C THR A 343 -5.74 -31.68 0.61
#